data_AF-A0A2E1MYW2-F1
#
_entry.id   AF-A0A2E1MYW2-F1
#
_cell.length_a   1.000
_cell.length_b   1.000
_cell.length_c   1.000
_cell.angle_alpha   90.00
_cell.angle_beta   90.00
_cell.angle_gamma   90.00
#
_symmetry.space_group_name_H-M   'P 1'
#
loop_
_entity.id
_entity.type
_entity.pdbx_description
1 polymer ?
#
loop_
_entity_poly.entity_id
_entity_poly.type
_entity_poly.pdbx_seq_one_letter_code
_entity_poly.pdbx_strand_id
1 'polypeptide(L)'
;MNPEIHIVVVWEKGLNMLGPILYDLENTFEIVDVSRVVWHKDFFSNNLSRFYGQNLKNKSFKERHCGTGPFMAIVLRDKNVIYELRKTSKGISRVNSRLFDKKQKYRYWTGGGHRVHCSNNLDESKRDLLFMLNKSDADYLNQGSWDGVIRNHDNNILGFNGWNDFGELFKFINNFDNYVFLRNYNNLKSYDNHDSDIDFLTNDLNFYYNINAFKKHKSKYRASYFVKVDNKEYSVDLRNVEDGYYDYKWSSYMISSKVKYNNEFFIPDLENELYSLLYHALIHKYNINSQYINKIKNISDEIGLSFKYSHDRRYLLDFLNKFLNKNGYSITNPADYSVGYNMKYKGFRRLLWEFIGKVKSVI
;
A
#
# COMPACT_ATOMS: atom_id res chain seq x y z
N MET A 1 16.28 23.28 -12.55
CA MET A 1 15.53 22.23 -11.83
C MET A 1 16.40 21.75 -10.68
N ASN A 2 15.81 21.33 -9.56
CA ASN A 2 16.57 20.74 -8.46
C ASN A 2 17.05 19.34 -8.87
N PRO A 3 18.25 18.92 -8.44
CA PRO A 3 18.72 17.57 -8.72
C PRO A 3 17.82 16.52 -8.05
N GLU A 4 17.60 15.40 -8.73
CA GLU A 4 16.86 14.24 -8.20
C GLU A 4 17.81 13.08 -7.90
N ILE A 5 17.56 12.36 -6.81
CA ILE A 5 18.29 11.13 -6.49
C ILE A 5 17.52 9.93 -7.05
N HIS A 6 18.20 9.14 -7.86
CA HIS A 6 17.68 7.93 -8.50
C HIS A 6 18.48 6.69 -8.09
N ILE A 7 17.91 5.51 -8.33
CA ILE A 7 18.56 4.23 -8.06
C ILE A 7 18.45 3.30 -9.26
N VAL A 8 19.56 2.64 -9.56
CA VAL A 8 19.68 1.53 -10.51
C VAL A 8 20.07 0.28 -9.73
N VAL A 9 19.33 -0.80 -9.94
CA VAL A 9 19.62 -2.10 -9.36
C VAL A 9 20.07 -3.05 -10.46
N VAL A 10 21.29 -3.56 -10.36
CA VAL A 10 21.82 -4.62 -11.22
C VAL A 10 21.78 -5.92 -10.43
N TRP A 11 20.81 -6.78 -10.75
CA TRP A 11 20.59 -8.05 -10.08
C TRP A 11 21.74 -9.03 -10.35
N GLU A 12 21.88 -10.09 -9.53
CA GLU A 12 22.95 -11.10 -9.59
C GLU A 12 23.25 -11.56 -11.04
N LYS A 13 22.22 -11.90 -11.82
CA LYS A 13 22.37 -12.40 -13.19
C LYS A 13 22.68 -11.33 -14.25
N GLY A 14 22.74 -10.06 -13.86
CA GLY A 14 23.19 -8.94 -14.70
C GLY A 14 24.59 -8.42 -14.35
N LEU A 15 25.23 -8.95 -13.30
CA LEU A 15 26.49 -8.42 -12.79
C LEU A 15 27.66 -8.56 -13.76
N ASN A 16 27.59 -9.46 -14.73
CA ASN A 16 28.58 -9.58 -15.81
C ASN A 16 28.69 -8.29 -16.65
N MET A 17 27.68 -7.41 -16.62
CA MET A 17 27.67 -6.12 -17.29
C MET A 17 27.83 -4.92 -16.34
N LEU A 18 28.19 -5.14 -15.08
CA LEU A 18 28.29 -4.05 -14.09
C LEU A 18 29.28 -2.96 -14.51
N GLY A 19 30.50 -3.34 -14.94
CA GLY A 19 31.52 -2.39 -15.38
C GLY A 19 31.05 -1.50 -16.55
N PRO A 20 30.58 -2.08 -17.67
CA PRO A 20 29.99 -1.30 -18.76
C PRO A 20 28.81 -0.41 -18.34
N ILE A 21 27.95 -0.88 -17.42
CA ILE A 21 26.83 -0.09 -16.90
C ILE A 21 27.33 1.11 -16.10
N LEU A 22 28.28 0.93 -15.16
CA LEU A 22 28.86 2.02 -14.38
C LEU A 22 29.50 3.07 -15.29
N TYR A 23 30.31 2.65 -16.26
CA TYR A 23 30.93 3.55 -17.22
C TYR A 23 29.90 4.38 -17.99
N ASP A 24 28.82 3.76 -18.48
CA ASP A 24 27.78 4.48 -19.21
C ASP A 24 26.94 5.42 -18.31
N LEU A 25 26.76 5.06 -17.04
CA LEU A 25 26.09 5.89 -16.04
C LEU A 25 26.92 7.12 -15.67
N GLU A 26 28.22 6.99 -15.40
CA GLU A 26 29.14 8.10 -15.06
C GLU A 26 29.21 9.16 -16.18
N ASN A 27 29.10 8.72 -17.43
CA ASN A 27 29.06 9.62 -18.58
C ASN A 27 27.74 10.41 -18.72
N THR A 28 26.72 10.08 -17.92
CA THR A 28 25.36 10.66 -18.04
C THR A 28 24.87 11.31 -16.75
N PHE A 29 25.23 10.74 -15.60
CA PHE A 29 24.78 11.12 -14.27
C PHE A 29 25.97 11.18 -13.33
N GLU A 30 25.80 11.85 -12.20
CA GLU A 30 26.76 11.75 -11.11
C GLU A 30 26.42 10.51 -10.27
N ILE A 31 27.31 9.51 -10.22
CA ILE A 31 27.18 8.41 -9.27
C ILE A 31 27.56 8.92 -7.88
N VAL A 32 26.71 8.70 -6.88
CA VAL A 32 26.95 9.14 -5.49
C VAL A 32 27.25 7.99 -4.55
N ASP A 33 26.75 6.79 -4.85
CA ASP A 33 26.99 5.60 -4.03
C ASP A 33 26.86 4.33 -4.88
N VAL A 34 27.67 3.33 -4.56
CA VAL A 34 27.57 1.99 -5.14
C VAL A 34 27.66 0.99 -3.99
N SER A 35 26.59 0.21 -3.86
CA SER A 35 26.39 -0.67 -2.72
C SER A 35 26.11 -2.10 -3.18
N ARG A 36 26.88 -3.06 -2.66
CA ARG A 36 26.61 -4.49 -2.79
C ARG A 36 25.58 -4.88 -1.73
N VAL A 37 24.40 -5.25 -2.19
CA VAL A 37 23.27 -5.64 -1.33
C VAL A 37 23.13 -7.15 -1.30
N VAL A 38 22.88 -7.69 -0.10
CA VAL A 38 22.56 -9.10 0.11
C VAL A 38 21.22 -9.19 0.84
N TRP A 39 20.30 -9.94 0.25
CA TRP A 39 19.07 -10.36 0.91
C TRP A 39 19.22 -11.80 1.38
N HIS A 40 18.64 -12.11 2.53
CA HIS A 40 18.64 -13.49 3.03
C HIS A 40 17.78 -14.36 2.10
N LYS A 41 18.29 -15.54 1.73
CA LYS A 41 17.68 -16.40 0.70
C LYS A 41 16.24 -16.78 1.03
N ASP A 42 15.96 -17.06 2.31
CA ASP A 42 14.62 -17.45 2.78
C ASP A 42 13.58 -16.35 2.61
N PHE A 43 14.01 -15.08 2.58
CA PHE A 43 13.13 -13.93 2.42
C PHE A 43 13.16 -13.36 0.99
N PHE A 44 14.01 -13.89 0.10
CA PHE A 44 14.26 -13.27 -1.21
C PHE A 44 12.98 -13.09 -2.04
N SER A 45 12.16 -14.14 -2.17
CA SER A 45 10.89 -14.08 -2.91
C SER A 45 9.89 -13.10 -2.28
N ASN A 46 9.84 -13.02 -0.94
CA ASN A 46 8.99 -12.06 -0.25
C ASN A 46 9.48 -10.63 -0.49
N ASN A 47 10.78 -10.38 -0.33
CA ASN A 47 11.39 -9.08 -0.58
C ASN A 47 11.16 -8.64 -2.02
N LEU A 48 11.33 -9.55 -2.99
CA LEU A 48 11.09 -9.29 -4.40
C LEU A 48 9.61 -8.96 -4.66
N SER A 49 8.69 -9.70 -4.03
CA SER A 49 7.25 -9.47 -4.14
C SER A 49 6.86 -8.09 -3.63
N ARG A 50 7.40 -7.71 -2.47
CA ARG A 50 7.17 -6.40 -1.84
C ARG A 50 7.78 -5.26 -2.64
N PHE A 51 9.02 -5.41 -3.07
CA PHE A 51 9.74 -4.41 -3.88
C PHE A 51 8.99 -4.09 -5.18
N TYR A 52 8.46 -5.10 -5.88
CA TYR A 52 7.72 -4.89 -7.13
C TYR A 52 6.20 -4.71 -6.97
N GLY A 53 5.66 -4.86 -5.75
CA GLY A 53 4.22 -4.84 -5.50
C GLY A 53 3.45 -5.89 -6.30
N GLN A 54 3.94 -7.13 -6.36
CA GLN A 54 3.29 -8.23 -7.10
C GLN A 54 3.64 -9.59 -6.51
N ASN A 55 2.77 -10.58 -6.71
CA ASN A 55 2.98 -11.93 -6.18
C ASN A 55 4.08 -12.68 -6.94
N LEU A 56 5.30 -12.67 -6.42
CA LEU A 56 6.45 -13.36 -6.99
C LEU A 56 6.86 -14.52 -6.09
N LYS A 57 6.10 -15.62 -6.20
CA LYS A 57 6.42 -16.88 -5.50
C LYS A 57 7.87 -17.33 -5.75
N ASN A 58 8.40 -18.15 -4.84
CA ASN A 58 9.68 -18.83 -4.99
C ASN A 58 9.85 -19.40 -6.41
N LYS A 59 11.01 -19.17 -7.01
CA LYS A 59 11.38 -19.58 -8.38
C LYS A 59 10.50 -18.97 -9.47
N SER A 60 9.84 -17.85 -9.20
CA SER A 60 9.12 -17.10 -10.25
C SER A 60 10.03 -16.77 -11.42
N PHE A 61 9.45 -16.53 -12.60
CA PHE A 61 10.23 -16.11 -13.78
C PHE A 61 11.12 -14.91 -13.49
N LYS A 62 10.59 -13.91 -12.76
CA LYS A 62 11.36 -12.73 -12.36
C LYS A 62 12.49 -13.08 -11.40
N GLU A 63 12.25 -13.90 -10.37
CA GLU A 63 13.30 -14.35 -9.44
C GLU A 63 14.43 -15.08 -10.18
N ARG A 64 14.11 -15.99 -11.12
CA ARG A 64 15.12 -16.69 -11.92
C ARG A 64 15.94 -15.73 -12.80
N HIS A 65 15.31 -14.67 -13.29
CA HIS A 65 15.96 -13.62 -14.08
C HIS A 65 16.84 -12.72 -13.22
N CYS A 66 16.44 -12.39 -11.99
CA CYS A 66 17.26 -11.61 -11.08
C CYS A 66 18.43 -12.43 -10.53
N GLY A 67 18.20 -13.71 -10.23
CA GLY A 67 19.03 -14.49 -9.30
C GLY A 67 18.61 -14.24 -7.85
N THR A 68 19.25 -14.94 -6.91
CA THR A 68 19.00 -14.84 -5.46
C THR A 68 20.27 -14.56 -4.66
N GLY A 69 21.39 -14.37 -5.35
CA GLY A 69 22.65 -13.96 -4.77
C GLY A 69 22.76 -12.44 -4.59
N PRO A 70 23.96 -11.99 -4.18
CA PRO A 70 24.27 -10.57 -4.04
C PRO A 70 24.02 -9.80 -5.34
N PHE A 71 23.63 -8.54 -5.20
CA PHE A 71 23.37 -7.64 -6.32
C PHE A 71 23.89 -6.23 -6.01
N MET A 72 23.81 -5.32 -6.99
CA MET A 72 24.34 -3.96 -6.85
C MET A 72 23.21 -2.93 -6.89
N ALA A 73 23.19 -2.05 -5.91
CA ALA A 73 22.41 -0.81 -5.92
C ALA A 73 23.36 0.35 -6.22
N ILE A 74 23.07 1.10 -7.28
CA ILE A 74 23.83 2.25 -7.75
C ILE A 74 22.94 3.48 -7.56
N VAL A 75 23.35 4.40 -6.72
CA VAL A 75 22.63 5.65 -6.45
C VAL A 75 23.22 6.74 -7.32
N LEU A 76 22.33 7.48 -7.99
CA LEU A 76 22.64 8.49 -8.98
C LEU A 76 22.04 9.83 -8.56
N ARG A 77 22.75 10.92 -8.83
CA ARG A 77 22.21 12.27 -8.84
C ARG A 77 22.01 12.71 -10.29
N ASP A 78 20.75 12.95 -10.66
CA ASP A 78 20.40 13.52 -11.95
C ASP A 78 20.22 15.04 -11.83
N LYS A 79 21.16 15.80 -12.40
CA LYS A 79 21.13 17.28 -12.42
C LYS A 79 20.33 17.86 -13.59
N ASN A 80 20.01 17.04 -14.60
CA ASN A 80 19.30 17.49 -15.81
C ASN A 80 18.09 16.58 -16.06
N VAL A 81 17.18 16.57 -15.09
CA VAL A 81 16.00 15.70 -15.10
C VAL A 81 15.09 16.06 -16.28
N ILE A 82 14.67 15.04 -17.03
CA ILE A 82 13.72 15.19 -18.15
C ILE A 82 12.61 14.16 -17.96
N TYR A 83 11.37 14.65 -17.85
CA TYR A 83 10.18 13.80 -17.72
C TYR A 83 9.36 13.78 -19.01
N GLU A 84 9.23 12.61 -19.62
CA GLU A 84 8.46 12.41 -20.86
C GLU A 84 7.51 11.22 -20.74
N LEU A 85 6.54 11.15 -21.64
CA LEU A 85 5.68 9.97 -21.78
C LEU A 85 6.47 8.83 -22.42
N ARG A 86 6.43 7.66 -21.77
CA ARG A 86 6.99 6.41 -22.30
C ARG A 86 5.96 5.28 -22.15
N LYS A 87 6.00 4.33 -23.08
CA LYS A 87 5.19 3.09 -22.98
C LYS A 87 5.86 2.16 -21.96
N THR A 88 5.19 1.92 -20.84
CA THR A 88 5.62 0.98 -19.80
C THR A 88 4.80 -0.31 -19.86
N SER A 89 5.16 -1.30 -19.04
CA SER A 89 4.34 -2.51 -18.87
C SER A 89 2.97 -2.25 -18.27
N LYS A 90 2.76 -1.09 -17.62
CA LYS A 90 1.48 -0.66 -17.03
C LYS A 90 0.73 0.35 -17.91
N GLY A 91 1.15 0.52 -19.16
CA GLY A 91 0.60 1.54 -20.06
C GLY A 91 1.50 2.77 -20.20
N ILE A 92 0.96 3.84 -20.78
CA ILE A 92 1.71 5.08 -20.98
C ILE A 92 1.86 5.80 -19.63
N SER A 93 3.08 6.20 -19.29
CA SER A 93 3.36 6.91 -18.04
C SER A 93 4.41 7.98 -18.24
N ARG A 94 4.32 9.05 -17.46
CA ARG A 94 5.35 10.10 -17.39
C ARG A 94 6.48 9.61 -16.49
N VAL A 95 7.69 9.52 -17.03
CA VAL A 95 8.87 8.93 -16.36
C VAL A 95 10.11 9.79 -16.61
N ASN A 96 11.12 9.69 -15.75
CA ASN A 96 12.46 10.20 -16.05
C ASN A 96 12.96 9.46 -17.29
N SER A 97 12.92 10.14 -18.43
CA SER A 97 13.11 9.53 -19.74
C SER A 97 14.55 9.07 -19.92
N ARG A 98 15.52 9.84 -19.43
CA ARG A 98 16.95 9.53 -19.48
C ARG A 98 17.23 8.21 -18.75
N LEU A 99 16.69 8.05 -17.55
CA LEU A 99 16.88 6.83 -16.76
C LEU A 99 16.07 5.64 -17.30
N PHE A 100 14.85 5.89 -17.80
CA PHE A 100 14.03 4.87 -18.46
C PHE A 100 14.74 4.31 -19.71
N ASP A 101 15.34 5.17 -20.53
CA ASP A 101 16.03 4.75 -21.75
C ASP A 101 17.33 3.98 -21.40
N LYS A 102 18.06 4.40 -20.35
CA LYS A 102 19.16 3.59 -19.78
C LYS A 102 18.72 2.21 -19.32
N LYS A 103 17.60 2.10 -18.61
CA LYS A 103 17.02 0.81 -18.17
C LYS A 103 16.81 -0.15 -19.33
N GLN A 104 16.30 0.32 -20.46
CA GLN A 104 16.08 -0.51 -21.65
C GLN A 104 17.41 -0.95 -22.28
N LYS A 105 18.35 -0.01 -22.41
CA LYS A 105 19.72 -0.29 -22.88
C LYS A 105 20.41 -1.35 -22.02
N TYR A 106 20.33 -1.25 -20.70
CA TYR A 106 20.99 -2.20 -19.79
C TYR A 106 20.28 -3.56 -19.76
N ARG A 107 18.96 -3.59 -19.94
CA ARG A 107 18.24 -4.85 -20.14
C ARG A 107 18.68 -5.54 -21.42
N TYR A 108 18.91 -4.80 -22.51
CA TYR A 108 19.47 -5.38 -23.73
C TYR A 108 20.88 -5.94 -23.51
N TRP A 109 21.78 -5.14 -22.91
CA TRP A 109 23.15 -5.56 -22.58
C TRP A 109 23.23 -6.80 -21.71
N THR A 110 22.30 -6.95 -20.77
CA THR A 110 22.26 -8.10 -19.87
C THR A 110 21.57 -9.32 -20.47
N GLY A 111 21.21 -9.32 -21.76
CA GLY A 111 20.55 -10.46 -22.42
C GLY A 111 19.03 -10.52 -22.22
N GLY A 112 18.41 -9.40 -21.88
CA GLY A 112 16.97 -9.21 -21.75
C GLY A 112 16.39 -9.45 -20.34
N GLY A 113 15.06 -9.47 -20.27
CA GLY A 113 14.32 -9.84 -19.06
C GLY A 113 14.32 -8.78 -17.96
N HIS A 114 14.63 -9.19 -16.72
CA HIS A 114 14.44 -8.38 -15.49
C HIS A 114 15.74 -8.19 -14.70
N ARG A 115 16.91 -8.37 -15.35
CA ARG A 115 18.23 -8.32 -14.73
C ARG A 115 18.67 -6.92 -14.27
N VAL A 116 17.99 -5.88 -14.75
CA VAL A 116 18.20 -4.49 -14.33
C VAL A 116 16.87 -3.81 -14.02
N HIS A 117 16.86 -3.08 -12.91
CA HIS A 117 15.80 -2.17 -12.51
C HIS A 117 16.36 -0.75 -12.39
N CYS A 118 15.54 0.24 -12.74
CA CYS A 118 15.82 1.65 -12.51
C CYS A 118 14.51 2.29 -12.07
N SER A 119 14.56 3.22 -11.12
CA SER A 119 13.39 4.00 -10.73
C SER A 119 12.90 4.82 -11.93
N ASN A 120 11.59 4.90 -12.13
CA ASN A 120 11.00 5.62 -13.26
C ASN A 120 10.68 7.08 -12.88
N ASN A 121 10.62 7.41 -11.60
CA ASN A 121 10.37 8.75 -11.08
C ASN A 121 10.94 8.89 -9.65
N LEU A 122 10.85 10.09 -9.08
CA LEU A 122 11.34 10.40 -7.75
C LEU A 122 10.67 9.56 -6.64
N ASP A 123 9.35 9.32 -6.72
CA ASP A 123 8.61 8.59 -5.69
C ASP A 123 9.02 7.10 -5.63
N GLU A 124 9.14 6.45 -6.79
CA GLU A 124 9.67 5.08 -6.90
C GLU A 124 11.11 5.05 -6.39
N SER A 125 11.91 6.07 -6.70
CA SER A 125 13.29 6.17 -6.21
C SER A 125 13.37 6.21 -4.68
N LYS A 126 12.59 7.08 -4.03
CA LYS A 126 12.56 7.22 -2.57
C LYS A 126 12.20 5.90 -1.89
N ARG A 127 11.21 5.18 -2.44
CA ARG A 127 10.81 3.87 -1.91
C ARG A 127 11.91 2.83 -2.11
N ASP A 128 12.48 2.79 -3.30
CA ASP A 128 13.51 1.81 -3.65
C ASP A 128 14.79 2.01 -2.83
N LEU A 129 15.20 3.27 -2.57
CA LEU A 129 16.31 3.60 -1.67
C LEU A 129 16.06 3.09 -0.25
N LEU A 130 14.84 3.30 0.27
CA LEU A 130 14.49 2.84 1.60
C LEU A 130 14.49 1.31 1.69
N PHE A 131 13.93 0.62 0.68
CA PHE A 131 13.94 -0.84 0.65
C PHE A 131 15.34 -1.44 0.47
N MET A 132 16.19 -0.84 -0.37
CA MET A 132 17.49 -1.43 -0.70
C MET A 132 18.58 -1.08 0.31
N LEU A 133 18.57 0.15 0.83
CA LEU A 133 19.68 0.75 1.56
C LEU A 133 19.28 1.32 2.92
N ASN A 134 17.98 1.28 3.26
CA ASN A 134 17.42 1.92 4.47
C ASN A 134 17.81 3.40 4.60
N LYS A 135 17.80 4.12 3.48
CA LYS A 135 18.16 5.54 3.36
C LYS A 135 17.13 6.31 2.55
N SER A 136 17.03 7.60 2.83
CA SER A 136 16.23 8.55 2.07
C SER A 136 17.04 9.18 0.92
N ASP A 137 16.35 9.84 0.00
CA ASP A 137 16.99 10.68 -1.02
C ASP A 137 17.77 11.86 -0.39
N ALA A 138 17.27 12.41 0.72
CA ALA A 138 17.92 13.51 1.44
C ALA A 138 19.32 13.14 1.95
N ASP A 139 19.53 11.88 2.35
CA ASP A 139 20.84 11.38 2.79
C ASP A 139 21.90 11.46 1.67
N TYR A 140 21.45 11.44 0.41
CA TYR A 140 22.31 11.45 -0.77
C TYR A 140 22.36 12.81 -1.48
N LEU A 141 21.39 13.71 -1.25
CA LEU A 141 21.31 15.00 -1.97
C LEU A 141 22.60 15.82 -1.87
N ASN A 142 23.21 15.85 -0.68
CA ASN A 142 24.42 16.63 -0.40
C ASN A 142 25.71 15.78 -0.35
N GLN A 143 25.62 14.48 -0.61
CA GLN A 143 26.79 13.59 -0.60
C GLN A 143 27.75 13.94 -1.75
N GLY A 144 29.05 13.75 -1.58
CA GLY A 144 30.00 13.85 -2.69
C GLY A 144 29.74 12.80 -3.77
N SER A 145 30.45 12.92 -4.90
CA SER A 145 30.49 11.86 -5.90
C SER A 145 31.09 10.58 -5.30
N TRP A 146 30.74 9.44 -5.89
CA TRP A 146 31.23 8.14 -5.47
C TRP A 146 32.76 8.07 -5.52
N ASP A 147 33.35 7.52 -4.46
CA ASP A 147 34.79 7.37 -4.23
C ASP A 147 35.40 6.12 -4.90
N GLY A 148 34.63 5.39 -5.70
CA GLY A 148 35.05 4.12 -6.29
C GLY A 148 34.96 2.92 -5.34
N VAL A 149 34.58 3.12 -4.07
CA VAL A 149 34.49 2.06 -3.07
C VAL A 149 33.08 1.47 -3.03
N ILE A 150 32.95 0.16 -3.23
CA ILE A 150 31.68 -0.56 -3.10
C ILE A 150 31.39 -0.83 -1.63
N ARG A 151 30.27 -0.30 -1.11
CA ARG A 151 29.83 -0.50 0.27
C ARG A 151 29.03 -1.80 0.41
N ASN A 152 29.20 -2.54 1.50
CA ASN A 152 28.42 -3.76 1.74
C ASN A 152 27.16 -3.45 2.57
N HIS A 153 26.02 -3.97 2.12
CA HIS A 153 24.73 -3.85 2.78
C HIS A 153 24.07 -5.24 2.87
N ASP A 154 24.28 -5.94 3.98
CA ASP A 154 23.68 -7.25 4.24
C ASP A 154 22.40 -7.08 5.07
N ASN A 155 21.35 -6.58 4.44
CA ASN A 155 20.07 -6.30 5.08
C ASN A 155 18.92 -6.60 4.11
N ASN A 156 17.87 -7.25 4.63
CA ASN A 156 16.60 -7.38 3.92
C ASN A 156 15.86 -6.03 3.86
N ILE A 157 14.82 -5.95 3.03
CA ILE A 157 13.98 -4.75 2.96
C ILE A 157 13.28 -4.46 4.30
N LEU A 158 12.99 -3.19 4.56
CA LEU A 158 12.30 -2.76 5.79
C LEU A 158 10.98 -3.54 6.00
N GLY A 159 10.73 -4.00 7.22
CA GLY A 159 9.52 -4.76 7.58
C GLY A 159 9.45 -6.19 7.06
N PHE A 160 10.54 -6.78 6.52
CA PHE A 160 10.52 -8.10 5.86
C PHE A 160 10.00 -9.26 6.73
N ASN A 161 10.23 -9.19 8.04
CA ASN A 161 9.80 -10.19 9.03
C ASN A 161 8.79 -9.61 10.05
N GLY A 162 7.98 -8.65 9.57
CA GLY A 162 7.12 -7.82 10.40
C GLY A 162 7.77 -6.47 10.70
N TRP A 163 6.97 -5.55 11.22
CA TRP A 163 7.39 -4.22 11.64
C TRP A 163 7.81 -4.22 13.10
N ASN A 164 8.79 -3.39 13.44
CA ASN A 164 9.26 -3.23 14.82
C ASN A 164 8.15 -2.68 15.70
N ASP A 165 7.44 -1.65 15.24
CA ASP A 165 6.28 -1.06 15.88
C ASP A 165 5.35 -0.39 14.84
N PHE A 166 4.19 0.11 15.29
CA PHE A 166 3.27 0.83 14.41
C PHE A 166 3.85 2.14 13.88
N GLY A 167 4.77 2.77 14.61
CA GLY A 167 5.46 3.98 14.17
C GLY A 167 6.33 3.73 12.94
N GLU A 168 7.08 2.62 12.90
CA GLU A 168 7.86 2.19 11.73
C GLU A 168 6.94 1.92 10.53
N LEU A 169 5.86 1.19 10.75
CA LEU A 169 4.85 0.91 9.72
C LEU A 169 4.28 2.21 9.15
N PHE A 170 3.77 3.12 9.99
CA PHE A 170 3.17 4.37 9.53
C PHE A 170 4.19 5.31 8.91
N LYS A 171 5.40 5.40 9.45
CA LYS A 171 6.49 6.17 8.81
C LYS A 171 6.75 5.67 7.40
N PHE A 172 6.67 4.36 7.16
CA PHE A 172 6.79 3.81 5.82
C PHE A 172 5.59 4.19 4.94
N ILE A 173 4.37 3.76 5.30
CA ILE A 173 3.20 3.93 4.41
C ILE A 173 2.78 5.39 4.22
N ASN A 174 3.05 6.30 5.16
CA ASN A 174 2.77 7.72 4.99
C ASN A 174 3.51 8.36 3.81
N ASN A 175 4.67 7.81 3.43
CA ASN A 175 5.50 8.36 2.36
C ASN A 175 5.16 7.77 0.99
N PHE A 176 4.57 6.58 0.94
CA PHE A 176 4.48 5.81 -0.31
C PHE A 176 3.07 5.35 -0.65
N ASP A 177 2.13 5.42 0.29
CA ASP A 177 0.80 4.88 0.14
C ASP A 177 -0.28 5.94 0.34
N ASN A 178 -1.38 5.72 -0.38
CA ASN A 178 -2.57 6.52 -0.22
C ASN A 178 -3.65 5.69 0.49
N TYR A 179 -3.84 5.97 1.77
CA TYR A 179 -4.72 5.20 2.64
C TYR A 179 -5.37 6.08 3.73
N VAL A 180 -6.41 5.53 4.36
CA VAL A 180 -6.97 6.01 5.65
C VAL A 180 -7.22 4.83 6.59
N PHE A 181 -6.98 5.03 7.88
CA PHE A 181 -7.39 4.12 8.95
C PHE A 181 -8.82 4.49 9.39
N LEU A 182 -9.80 3.68 8.99
CA LEU A 182 -11.22 4.03 9.01
C LEU A 182 -11.82 4.22 10.41
N ARG A 183 -11.45 3.40 11.38
CA ARG A 183 -12.12 3.35 12.70
C ARG A 183 -11.26 2.66 13.73
N ASN A 184 -11.65 2.81 15.00
CA ASN A 184 -10.99 2.23 16.17
C ASN A 184 -9.52 2.62 16.37
N TYR A 185 -8.99 3.57 15.59
CA TYR A 185 -7.59 4.00 15.64
C TYR A 185 -7.19 4.64 16.98
N ASN A 186 -8.14 5.20 17.73
CA ASN A 186 -7.90 5.74 19.09
C ASN A 186 -7.39 4.68 20.07
N ASN A 187 -7.72 3.40 19.82
CA ASN A 187 -7.40 2.29 20.71
C ASN A 187 -6.13 1.55 20.26
N LEU A 188 -5.41 2.04 19.24
CA LEU A 188 -4.27 1.33 18.66
C LEU A 188 -3.21 0.94 19.71
N LYS A 189 -2.98 1.79 20.72
CA LYS A 189 -2.04 1.55 21.82
C LYS A 189 -2.54 0.51 22.84
N SER A 190 -3.85 0.27 22.88
CA SER A 190 -4.51 -0.67 23.80
C SER A 190 -5.03 -1.92 23.08
N TYR A 191 -4.58 -2.19 21.85
CA TYR A 191 -4.99 -3.39 21.13
C TYR A 191 -4.38 -4.64 21.75
N ASP A 192 -5.24 -5.49 22.30
CA ASP A 192 -4.91 -6.87 22.57
C ASP A 192 -4.89 -7.66 21.25
N ASN A 193 -3.86 -8.50 21.13
CA ASN A 193 -3.68 -9.36 19.97
C ASN A 193 -4.88 -10.30 19.87
N HIS A 194 -5.44 -10.40 18.66
CA HIS A 194 -6.57 -11.24 18.23
C HIS A 194 -7.96 -10.58 18.13
N ASP A 195 -8.31 -9.58 18.93
CA ASP A 195 -9.68 -9.01 18.94
C ASP A 195 -9.81 -7.61 18.31
N SER A 196 -8.69 -6.98 17.96
CA SER A 196 -8.67 -5.63 17.40
C SER A 196 -8.54 -5.66 15.87
N ASP A 197 -9.64 -5.34 15.18
CA ASP A 197 -9.67 -5.21 13.72
C ASP A 197 -9.17 -3.83 13.29
N ILE A 198 -8.02 -3.80 12.59
CA ILE A 198 -7.52 -2.62 11.88
C ILE A 198 -8.23 -2.54 10.53
N ASP A 199 -8.97 -1.46 10.28
CA ASP A 199 -9.64 -1.24 9.00
C ASP A 199 -8.90 -0.16 8.18
N PHE A 200 -8.28 -0.55 7.08
CA PHE A 200 -7.74 0.40 6.10
C PHE A 200 -8.65 0.54 4.89
N LEU A 201 -8.74 1.75 4.35
CA LEU A 201 -9.24 2.03 2.99
C LEU A 201 -8.10 2.61 2.16
N THR A 202 -7.87 2.08 0.97
CA THR A 202 -6.80 2.51 0.06
C THR A 202 -7.26 2.48 -1.41
N ASN A 203 -6.57 3.19 -2.29
CA ASN A 203 -6.74 3.05 -3.74
C ASN A 203 -5.65 2.16 -4.37
N ASP A 204 -4.69 1.65 -3.60
CA ASP A 204 -3.68 0.71 -4.09
C ASP A 204 -4.10 -0.74 -3.84
N LEU A 205 -4.32 -1.49 -4.92
CA LEU A 205 -4.59 -2.94 -4.87
C LEU A 205 -3.42 -3.76 -4.30
N ASN A 206 -2.22 -3.18 -4.29
CA ASN A 206 -0.99 -3.82 -3.82
C ASN A 206 -0.57 -3.34 -2.42
N PHE A 207 -1.39 -2.55 -1.73
CA PHE A 207 -1.09 -2.02 -0.39
C PHE A 207 -0.67 -3.11 0.62
N TYR A 208 -1.22 -4.33 0.49
CA TYR A 208 -0.85 -5.45 1.36
C TYR A 208 0.63 -5.85 1.23
N TYR A 209 1.28 -5.62 0.08
CA TYR A 209 2.74 -5.80 -0.06
C TYR A 209 3.51 -4.77 0.74
N ASN A 210 3.04 -3.52 0.73
CA ASN A 210 3.70 -2.42 1.40
C ASN A 210 3.73 -2.68 2.90
N ILE A 211 2.59 -3.06 3.50
CA ILE A 211 2.48 -3.39 4.92
C ILE A 211 2.95 -4.81 5.30
N ASN A 212 3.46 -5.61 4.36
CA ASN A 212 3.83 -7.02 4.57
C ASN A 212 2.69 -7.87 5.19
N ALA A 213 1.48 -7.74 4.64
CA ALA A 213 0.30 -8.44 5.11
C ALA A 213 0.05 -9.76 4.38
N PHE A 214 -0.47 -10.75 5.10
CA PHE A 214 -0.75 -12.11 4.63
C PHE A 214 -2.25 -12.38 4.63
N LYS A 215 -2.79 -12.96 3.56
CA LYS A 215 -4.22 -13.29 3.49
C LYS A 215 -4.61 -14.33 4.54
N LYS A 216 -5.69 -14.08 5.29
CA LYS A 216 -6.28 -15.08 6.21
C LYS A 216 -6.97 -16.23 5.49
N HIS A 217 -7.38 -16.00 4.24
CA HIS A 217 -8.18 -16.94 3.47
C HIS A 217 -7.69 -17.05 2.03
N LYS A 218 -7.91 -18.23 1.42
CA LYS A 218 -7.63 -18.45 0.00
C LYS A 218 -8.57 -17.69 -0.95
N SER A 219 -9.69 -17.15 -0.42
CA SER A 219 -10.64 -16.38 -1.21
C SER A 219 -10.00 -15.12 -1.78
N LYS A 220 -10.17 -14.90 -3.08
CA LYS A 220 -9.63 -13.71 -3.76
C LYS A 220 -10.30 -12.42 -3.29
N TYR A 221 -11.59 -12.49 -2.94
CA TYR A 221 -12.44 -11.33 -2.65
C TYR A 221 -12.46 -10.94 -1.17
N ARG A 222 -11.99 -11.79 -0.25
CA ARG A 222 -11.98 -11.43 1.17
C ARG A 222 -10.91 -10.38 1.43
N ALA A 223 -11.32 -9.31 2.08
CA ALA A 223 -10.46 -8.19 2.44
C ALA A 223 -9.63 -8.44 3.71
N SER A 224 -9.63 -9.66 4.27
CA SER A 224 -9.04 -9.93 5.59
C SER A 224 -7.62 -10.51 5.50
N TYR A 225 -6.72 -9.89 6.24
CA TYR A 225 -5.29 -10.15 6.31
C TYR A 225 -4.77 -10.16 7.75
N PHE A 226 -3.57 -10.69 7.94
CA PHE A 226 -2.75 -10.48 9.13
C PHE A 226 -1.57 -9.57 8.80
N VAL A 227 -1.21 -8.68 9.71
CA VAL A 227 0.06 -7.95 9.70
C VAL A 227 0.83 -8.25 10.98
N LYS A 228 2.15 -8.39 10.88
CA LYS A 228 3.02 -8.59 12.03
C LYS A 228 3.66 -7.27 12.44
N VAL A 229 3.44 -6.84 13.69
CA VAL A 229 3.98 -5.60 14.28
C VAL A 229 4.40 -5.93 15.72
N ASP A 230 5.61 -5.55 16.15
CA ASP A 230 6.14 -5.86 17.49
C ASP A 230 6.07 -7.37 17.82
N ASN A 231 6.41 -8.22 16.84
CA ASN A 231 6.28 -9.68 16.92
C ASN A 231 4.86 -10.23 17.19
N LYS A 232 3.84 -9.39 17.09
CA LYS A 232 2.43 -9.74 17.31
C LYS A 232 1.66 -9.70 15.99
N GLU A 233 0.68 -10.57 15.85
CA GLU A 233 -0.19 -10.61 14.66
C GLU A 233 -1.48 -9.83 14.91
N TYR A 234 -1.74 -8.84 14.05
CA TYR A 234 -2.95 -8.03 14.09
C TYR A 234 -3.87 -8.38 12.92
N SER A 235 -5.17 -8.43 13.20
CA SER A 235 -6.22 -8.55 12.20
C SER A 235 -6.32 -7.26 11.39
N VAL A 236 -6.27 -7.36 10.07
CA VAL A 236 -6.41 -6.19 9.18
C VAL A 236 -7.44 -6.46 8.09
N ASP A 237 -8.43 -5.59 7.98
CA ASP A 237 -9.32 -5.50 6.84
C ASP A 237 -8.81 -4.42 5.88
N LEU A 238 -8.38 -4.83 4.67
CA LEU A 238 -7.89 -3.96 3.60
C LEU A 238 -8.98 -3.74 2.56
N ARG A 239 -9.68 -2.61 2.66
CA ARG A 239 -10.69 -2.17 1.69
C ARG A 239 -10.06 -1.38 0.57
N ASN A 240 -10.60 -1.54 -0.64
CA ASN A 240 -10.20 -0.77 -1.81
C ASN A 240 -11.35 0.12 -2.28
N VAL A 241 -11.06 1.31 -2.82
CA VAL A 241 -12.10 2.23 -3.35
C VAL A 241 -13.00 1.58 -4.40
N GLU A 242 -12.53 0.54 -5.08
CA GLU A 242 -13.25 -0.20 -6.13
C GLU A 242 -13.97 -1.48 -5.64
N ASP A 243 -13.85 -1.84 -4.36
CA ASP A 243 -14.37 -3.13 -3.85
C ASP A 243 -15.87 -3.12 -3.51
N GLY A 244 -16.53 -1.96 -3.64
CA GLY A 244 -17.94 -1.77 -3.36
C GLY A 244 -18.30 -1.77 -1.88
N TYR A 245 -17.33 -1.74 -0.96
CA TYR A 245 -17.56 -1.58 0.47
C TYR A 245 -18.22 -0.23 0.77
N TYR A 246 -17.73 0.83 0.14
CA TYR A 246 -18.41 2.12 0.05
C TYR A 246 -18.61 2.48 -1.43
N ASP A 247 -19.44 3.49 -1.70
CA ASP A 247 -19.54 4.11 -3.03
C ASP A 247 -18.15 4.55 -3.51
N TYR A 248 -17.84 4.31 -4.79
CA TYR A 248 -16.53 4.63 -5.37
C TYR A 248 -16.17 6.12 -5.27
N LYS A 249 -17.13 7.03 -5.50
CA LYS A 249 -16.88 8.46 -5.40
C LYS A 249 -16.64 8.84 -3.95
N TRP A 250 -17.42 8.28 -3.04
CA TRP A 250 -17.29 8.56 -1.62
C TRP A 250 -15.98 8.02 -1.04
N SER A 251 -15.61 6.77 -1.34
CA SER A 251 -14.37 6.16 -0.86
C SER A 251 -13.13 6.88 -1.43
N SER A 252 -13.17 7.29 -2.70
CA SER A 252 -12.15 8.12 -3.31
C SER A 252 -12.05 9.49 -2.62
N TYR A 253 -13.20 10.09 -2.28
CA TYR A 253 -13.25 11.34 -1.54
C TYR A 253 -12.61 11.21 -0.15
N MET A 254 -12.98 10.18 0.63
CA MET A 254 -12.38 9.91 1.96
C MET A 254 -10.86 9.84 1.93
N ILE A 255 -10.30 9.23 0.88
CA ILE A 255 -8.84 9.16 0.71
C ILE A 255 -8.26 10.54 0.38
N SER A 256 -8.92 11.31 -0.49
CA SER A 256 -8.45 12.64 -0.88
C SER A 256 -8.59 13.70 0.21
N SER A 257 -9.57 13.56 1.10
CA SER A 257 -9.87 14.48 2.21
C SER A 257 -9.29 14.03 3.55
N LYS A 258 -8.44 12.99 3.55
CA LYS A 258 -7.83 12.41 4.75
C LYS A 258 -7.10 13.46 5.58
N VAL A 259 -7.15 13.31 6.90
CA VAL A 259 -6.46 14.17 7.86
C VAL A 259 -5.41 13.38 8.63
N LYS A 260 -4.34 14.05 9.03
CA LYS A 260 -3.26 13.42 9.79
C LYS A 260 -3.61 13.41 11.28
N TYR A 261 -3.78 12.23 11.86
CA TYR A 261 -4.06 12.03 13.27
C TYR A 261 -2.78 12.01 14.08
N ASN A 262 -2.69 12.85 15.12
CA ASN A 262 -1.55 12.97 16.05
C ASN A 262 -0.17 13.07 15.37
N ASN A 263 -0.10 13.62 14.16
CA ASN A 263 1.10 13.62 13.31
C ASN A 263 1.67 12.23 12.95
N GLU A 264 0.95 11.14 13.21
CA GLU A 264 1.42 9.75 13.07
C GLU A 264 0.89 9.06 11.81
N PHE A 265 -0.41 9.11 11.52
CA PHE A 265 -1.03 8.39 10.40
C PHE A 265 -2.29 9.10 9.89
N PHE A 266 -2.86 8.61 8.79
CA PHE A 266 -4.04 9.24 8.17
C PHE A 266 -5.36 8.56 8.55
N ILE A 267 -6.37 9.37 8.85
CA ILE A 267 -7.75 8.97 9.16
C ILE A 267 -8.73 9.75 8.25
N PRO A 268 -10.01 9.35 8.15
CA PRO A 268 -11.02 10.19 7.54
C PRO A 268 -11.17 11.52 8.28
N ASP A 269 -11.60 12.58 7.59
CA ASP A 269 -12.14 13.76 8.28
C ASP A 269 -13.40 13.41 9.11
N LEU A 270 -13.82 14.31 9.99
CA LEU A 270 -14.90 14.04 10.96
C LEU A 270 -16.25 13.70 10.29
N GLU A 271 -16.62 14.37 9.18
CA GLU A 271 -17.87 14.06 8.47
C GLU A 271 -17.81 12.65 7.87
N ASN A 272 -16.70 12.32 7.21
CA ASN A 272 -16.49 11.01 6.63
C ASN A 272 -16.36 9.90 7.70
N GLU A 273 -15.73 10.17 8.84
CA GLU A 273 -15.65 9.23 9.95
C GLU A 273 -17.06 8.91 10.49
N LEU A 274 -17.87 9.94 10.73
CA LEU A 274 -19.25 9.80 11.20
C LEU A 274 -20.07 8.93 10.25
N TYR A 275 -20.16 9.33 8.98
CA TYR A 275 -21.04 8.67 8.03
C TYR A 275 -20.52 7.29 7.61
N SER A 276 -19.21 7.09 7.52
CA SER A 276 -18.63 5.77 7.20
C SER A 276 -18.84 4.76 8.34
N LEU A 277 -18.84 5.21 9.60
CA LEU A 277 -19.17 4.40 10.77
C LEU A 277 -20.67 4.10 10.84
N LEU A 278 -21.53 5.10 10.58
CA LEU A 278 -22.98 4.91 10.49
C LEU A 278 -23.35 3.92 9.37
N TYR A 279 -22.75 4.07 8.20
CA TYR A 279 -22.93 3.15 7.08
C TYR A 279 -22.46 1.74 7.46
N HIS A 280 -21.30 1.59 8.09
CA HIS A 280 -20.83 0.29 8.57
C HIS A 280 -21.83 -0.36 9.55
N ALA A 281 -22.34 0.40 10.52
CA ALA A 281 -23.28 -0.09 11.52
C ALA A 281 -24.65 -0.48 10.92
N LEU A 282 -25.14 0.28 9.94
CA LEU A 282 -26.46 0.06 9.34
C LEU A 282 -26.45 -0.95 8.19
N ILE A 283 -25.44 -0.88 7.34
CA ILE A 283 -25.39 -1.64 6.08
C ILE A 283 -24.57 -2.91 6.28
N HIS A 284 -23.39 -2.82 6.91
CA HIS A 284 -22.45 -3.94 6.99
C HIS A 284 -22.62 -4.85 8.20
N LYS A 285 -23.50 -4.49 9.14
CA LYS A 285 -23.82 -5.28 10.33
C LYS A 285 -25.31 -5.55 10.40
N TYR A 286 -25.67 -6.71 10.96
CA TYR A 286 -27.07 -7.09 11.19
C TYR A 286 -27.63 -6.47 12.47
N ASN A 287 -26.76 -6.17 13.44
CA ASN A 287 -27.11 -5.55 14.71
C ASN A 287 -26.33 -4.23 14.88
N ILE A 288 -26.97 -3.23 15.46
CA ILE A 288 -26.41 -1.91 15.72
C ILE A 288 -25.77 -1.92 17.12
N ASN A 289 -24.45 -1.74 17.20
CA ASN A 289 -23.73 -1.66 18.47
C ASN A 289 -23.89 -0.25 19.09
N SER A 290 -24.30 -0.18 20.36
CA SER A 290 -24.45 1.08 21.12
C SER A 290 -23.17 1.91 21.18
N GLN A 291 -21.99 1.28 21.18
CA GLN A 291 -20.71 1.99 21.14
C GLN A 291 -20.54 2.80 19.84
N TYR A 292 -21.00 2.27 18.70
CA TYR A 292 -20.99 3.01 17.44
C TYR A 292 -21.92 4.22 17.48
N ILE A 293 -23.13 4.07 18.05
CA ILE A 293 -24.09 5.18 18.16
C ILE A 293 -23.57 6.27 19.09
N ASN A 294 -22.92 5.89 20.21
CA ASN A 294 -22.25 6.86 21.09
C ASN A 294 -21.17 7.64 20.33
N LYS A 295 -20.31 6.94 19.58
CA LYS A 295 -19.25 7.57 18.80
C LYS A 295 -19.81 8.51 17.72
N ILE A 296 -20.85 8.08 16.99
CA ILE A 296 -21.55 8.90 15.98
C ILE A 296 -22.15 10.15 16.62
N LYS A 297 -22.76 10.03 17.80
CA LYS A 297 -23.31 11.18 18.53
C LYS A 297 -22.22 12.19 18.91
N ASN A 298 -21.10 11.71 19.45
CA ASN A 298 -20.00 12.58 19.85
C ASN A 298 -19.41 13.33 18.67
N ILE A 299 -19.12 12.64 17.56
CA ILE A 299 -18.61 13.30 16.34
C ILE A 299 -19.64 14.28 15.79
N SER A 300 -20.93 13.92 15.81
CA SER A 300 -22.01 14.80 15.34
C SER A 300 -22.05 16.12 16.13
N ASP A 301 -21.89 16.06 17.44
CA ASP A 301 -21.87 17.25 18.29
C ASP A 301 -20.66 18.13 17.99
N GLU A 302 -19.50 17.52 17.75
CA GLU A 302 -18.26 18.21 17.40
C GLU A 302 -18.38 19.00 16.09
N ILE A 303 -19.04 18.43 15.08
CA ILE A 303 -19.24 19.10 13.78
C ILE A 303 -20.55 19.90 13.69
N GLY A 304 -21.25 20.09 14.81
CA GLY A 304 -22.47 20.91 14.87
C GLY A 304 -23.68 20.32 14.13
N LEU A 305 -23.73 19.00 13.93
CA LEU A 305 -24.87 18.30 13.35
C LEU A 305 -25.86 17.87 14.44
N SER A 306 -27.15 18.09 14.19
CA SER A 306 -28.23 17.64 15.08
C SER A 306 -28.53 16.14 14.89
N PHE A 307 -27.69 15.27 15.46
CA PHE A 307 -27.96 13.84 15.58
C PHE A 307 -28.56 13.50 16.95
N LYS A 308 -29.67 12.76 16.96
CA LYS A 308 -30.29 12.23 18.18
C LYS A 308 -29.80 10.81 18.43
N TYR A 309 -29.30 10.55 19.64
CA TYR A 309 -29.00 9.19 20.06
C TYR A 309 -30.26 8.31 19.91
N SER A 310 -30.16 7.26 19.11
CA SER A 310 -31.30 6.42 18.74
C SER A 310 -30.82 5.07 18.22
N HIS A 311 -31.58 4.02 18.52
CA HIS A 311 -31.47 2.71 17.87
C HIS A 311 -32.56 2.49 16.81
N ASP A 312 -33.41 3.49 16.54
CA ASP A 312 -34.40 3.40 15.48
C ASP A 312 -33.70 3.41 14.11
N ARG A 313 -33.62 2.22 13.52
CA ARG A 313 -33.02 2.01 12.20
C ARG A 313 -33.62 2.92 11.13
N ARG A 314 -34.91 3.26 11.17
CA ARG A 314 -35.53 4.12 10.16
C ARG A 314 -34.99 5.54 10.25
N TYR A 315 -34.93 6.09 11.46
CA TYR A 315 -34.32 7.40 11.71
C TYR A 315 -32.85 7.41 11.28
N LEU A 316 -32.07 6.41 11.68
CA LEU A 316 -30.65 6.33 11.35
C LEU A 316 -30.40 6.19 9.83
N LEU A 317 -31.24 5.41 9.14
CA LEU A 317 -31.17 5.24 7.70
C LEU A 317 -31.60 6.50 6.95
N ASP A 318 -32.63 7.21 7.41
CA ASP A 318 -33.02 8.52 6.86
C ASP A 318 -31.87 9.54 7.00
N PHE A 319 -31.23 9.56 8.18
CA PHE A 319 -30.07 10.41 8.44
C PHE A 319 -28.90 10.10 7.49
N LEU A 320 -28.58 8.82 7.28
CA LEU A 320 -27.57 8.39 6.31
C LEU A 320 -27.96 8.75 4.87
N ASN A 321 -29.21 8.48 4.47
CA ASN A 321 -29.68 8.73 3.11
C ASN A 321 -29.66 10.21 2.75
N LYS A 322 -29.94 11.11 3.70
CA LYS A 322 -29.81 12.56 3.48
C LYS A 322 -28.38 12.93 3.07
N PHE A 323 -27.38 12.41 3.76
CA PHE A 323 -25.97 12.61 3.42
C PHE A 323 -25.62 12.01 2.06
N LEU A 324 -25.99 10.76 1.80
CA LEU A 324 -25.69 10.08 0.54
C LEU A 324 -26.32 10.83 -0.65
N ASN A 325 -27.60 11.19 -0.55
CA ASN A 325 -28.34 11.90 -1.61
C ASN A 325 -27.76 13.30 -1.86
N LYS A 326 -27.45 14.06 -0.80
CA LYS A 326 -26.85 15.39 -0.90
C LYS A 326 -25.55 15.37 -1.71
N ASN A 327 -24.76 14.32 -1.54
CA ASN A 327 -23.44 14.19 -2.19
C ASN A 327 -23.45 13.33 -3.47
N GLY A 328 -24.62 12.80 -3.87
CA GLY A 328 -24.72 11.93 -5.05
C GLY A 328 -24.01 10.58 -4.90
N TYR A 329 -23.95 10.04 -3.68
CA TYR A 329 -23.41 8.72 -3.35
C TYR A 329 -24.52 7.67 -3.27
N SER A 330 -24.17 6.39 -3.45
CA SER A 330 -25.11 5.27 -3.39
C SER A 330 -24.74 4.23 -2.34
N ILE A 331 -25.73 3.45 -1.90
CA ILE A 331 -25.46 2.21 -1.14
C ILE A 331 -24.98 1.15 -2.14
N THR A 332 -23.80 0.61 -1.90
CA THR A 332 -23.14 -0.37 -2.78
C THR A 332 -23.09 -1.75 -2.15
N ASN A 333 -23.02 -2.78 -2.99
CA ASN A 333 -22.87 -4.16 -2.56
C ASN A 333 -21.39 -4.57 -2.58
N PRO A 334 -20.78 -4.91 -1.42
CA PRO A 334 -19.38 -5.29 -1.37
C PRO A 334 -19.10 -6.55 -2.20
N ALA A 335 -17.96 -6.56 -2.91
CA ALA A 335 -17.45 -7.75 -3.59
C ALA A 335 -17.08 -8.87 -2.59
N ASP A 336 -16.72 -8.50 -1.36
CA ASP A 336 -16.55 -9.43 -0.25
C ASP A 336 -17.92 -9.82 0.34
N TYR A 337 -18.51 -10.91 -0.14
CA TYR A 337 -19.81 -11.37 0.36
C TYR A 337 -19.81 -11.82 1.83
N SER A 338 -18.64 -11.95 2.47
CA SER A 338 -18.59 -12.24 3.89
C SER A 338 -18.86 -11.01 4.77
N VAL A 339 -18.79 -9.80 4.21
CA VAL A 339 -19.26 -8.57 4.86
C VAL A 339 -20.77 -8.65 4.97
N GLY A 340 -21.39 -8.27 6.08
CA GLY A 340 -22.86 -8.21 6.17
C GLY A 340 -23.45 -7.22 5.15
N TYR A 341 -24.72 -7.41 4.78
CA TYR A 341 -25.43 -6.45 3.93
C TYR A 341 -26.91 -6.46 4.25
N ASN A 342 -27.29 -5.49 5.07
CA ASN A 342 -28.60 -5.38 5.65
C ASN A 342 -29.52 -4.49 4.80
N MET A 343 -29.60 -4.81 3.50
CA MET A 343 -30.52 -4.18 2.55
C MET A 343 -31.49 -5.21 2.00
N LYS A 344 -32.73 -4.76 1.73
CA LYS A 344 -33.80 -5.62 1.17
C LYS A 344 -33.41 -6.19 -0.19
N TYR A 345 -32.79 -5.36 -1.05
CA TYR A 345 -32.36 -5.75 -2.38
C TYR A 345 -30.87 -6.10 -2.38
N LYS A 346 -30.57 -7.40 -2.47
CA LYS A 346 -29.18 -7.92 -2.41
C LYS A 346 -28.60 -8.34 -3.76
N GLY A 347 -29.45 -8.46 -4.77
CA GLY A 347 -29.08 -9.04 -6.07
C GLY A 347 -28.92 -10.57 -6.04
N PHE A 348 -29.12 -11.21 -7.19
CA PHE A 348 -29.15 -12.67 -7.33
C PHE A 348 -27.87 -13.36 -6.83
N ARG A 349 -26.69 -12.85 -7.22
CA ARG A 349 -25.40 -13.44 -6.86
C ARG A 349 -25.18 -13.54 -5.35
N ARG A 350 -25.60 -12.51 -4.62
CA ARG A 350 -25.46 -12.47 -3.17
C ARG A 350 -26.46 -13.38 -2.46
N LEU A 351 -27.72 -13.39 -2.92
CA LEU A 351 -28.74 -14.31 -2.40
C LEU A 351 -28.28 -15.77 -2.55
N LEU A 352 -27.72 -16.12 -3.72
CA LEU A 352 -27.16 -17.45 -3.96
C LEU A 352 -26.01 -17.78 -3.00
N TRP A 353 -25.09 -16.83 -2.77
CA TRP A 353 -23.98 -17.02 -1.83
C TRP A 353 -24.48 -17.22 -0.38
N GLU A 354 -25.41 -16.39 0.08
CA GLU A 354 -25.99 -16.50 1.42
C GLU A 354 -26.75 -17.82 1.61
N PHE A 355 -27.42 -18.32 0.57
CA PHE A 355 -28.09 -19.63 0.57
C PHE A 355 -27.09 -20.79 0.69
N ILE A 356 -26.05 -20.81 -0.15
CA ILE A 356 -25.01 -21.86 -0.12
C ILE A 356 -24.29 -21.87 1.24
N GLY A 357 -24.01 -20.68 1.80
CA GLY A 357 -23.39 -20.55 3.13
C GLY A 357 -24.23 -21.19 4.23
N LYS A 358 -25.55 -21.00 4.22
CA LYS A 358 -26.48 -21.61 5.18
C LYS A 358 -26.56 -23.13 5.04
N VAL A 359 -26.50 -23.67 3.83
CA VAL A 359 -26.51 -25.13 3.61
C VAL A 359 -25.25 -25.78 4.20
N LYS A 360 -24.08 -25.14 4.04
CA LYS A 360 -22.82 -25.63 4.60
C LYS A 360 -22.71 -25.55 6.13
N SER A 361 -23.56 -24.79 6.81
CA SER A 361 -23.59 -24.73 8.28
C SER A 361 -24.57 -25.71 8.91
N VAL A 362 -25.34 -26.44 8.10
CA VAL A 362 -26.39 -27.39 8.54
C VAL A 362 -25.99 -28.85 8.25
N ILE A 363 -24.94 -29.06 7.47
CA ILE A 363 -24.25 -30.35 7.26
C ILE A 363 -22.95 -30.28 8.05
#